data_AF-A0A920RIB0-F1
#
_entry.id   AF-A0A920RIB0-F1
#
_cell.length_a   1.000
_cell.length_b   1.000
_cell.length_c   1.000
_cell.angle_alpha   90.00
_cell.angle_beta   90.00
_cell.angle_gamma   90.00
#
_symmetry.space_group_name_H-M   'P 1'
#
loop_
_entity.id
_entity.type
_entity.pdbx_description
1 polymer ?
#
loop_
_entity_poly.entity_id
_entity_poly.type
_entity_poly.pdbx_seq_one_letter_code
_entity_poly.pdbx_strand_id
1 'polypeptide(L)' 'MSGTGELFLTGAHFSPLNNAASVNPDPVRDRKLLLHRRQIAHLTGSVERQGYTLVPLSIYWKKGHPKTQDRAGKR' A
#
# COMPACT_ATOMS: atom_id res chain seq x y z
N MET A 1 5.32 -19.77 5.37
CA MET A 1 3.99 -19.93 4.74
C MET A 1 4.06 -19.30 3.37
N SER A 2 3.84 -20.09 2.31
CA SER A 2 3.72 -19.59 0.94
C SER A 2 2.43 -18.78 0.85
N GLY A 3 2.54 -17.45 0.77
CA GLY A 3 1.37 -16.59 0.75
C GLY A 3 1.58 -15.51 -0.28
N THR A 4 1.03 -15.76 -1.48
CA THR A 4 0.65 -14.78 -2.52
C THR A 4 1.50 -13.52 -2.52
N GLY A 5 2.50 -13.43 -3.41
CA GLY A 5 3.40 -12.28 -3.58
C GLY A 5 2.66 -10.99 -3.96
N GLU A 6 1.86 -10.50 -3.03
CA GLU A 6 0.90 -9.41 -3.08
C GLU A 6 1.01 -8.70 -1.73
N LEU A 7 1.03 -7.37 -1.76
CA LEU A 7 0.90 -6.57 -0.55
C LEU A 7 -0.40 -5.79 -0.59
N PHE A 8 -0.99 -5.62 0.59
CA PHE A 8 -2.17 -4.81 0.79
C PHE A 8 -1.82 -3.66 1.73
N LEU A 9 -2.31 -2.48 1.39
CA LEU A 9 -2.36 -1.35 2.29
C LEU A 9 -3.68 -1.43 3.05
N THR A 10 -3.60 -1.73 4.35
CA THR A 10 -4.76 -1.91 5.22
C THR A 10 -5.16 -0.59 5.87
N GLY A 11 -6.48 -0.31 5.94
CA GLY A 11 -7.01 0.84 6.68
C GLY A 11 -6.65 2.22 6.11
N ALA A 12 -6.37 2.31 4.82
CA ALA A 12 -6.06 3.60 4.20
C ALA A 12 -7.30 4.48 4.06
N HIS A 13 -7.19 5.71 4.57
CA HIS A 13 -8.23 6.73 4.47
C HIS A 13 -8.09 7.53 3.16
N PHE A 14 -9.10 7.44 2.29
CA PHE A 14 -9.22 8.21 1.06
C PHE A 14 -10.44 9.12 1.18
N SER A 15 -10.21 10.41 1.42
CA SER A 15 -11.29 11.40 1.47
C SER A 15 -12.08 11.38 0.17
N PRO A 16 -13.41 11.20 0.23
CA PRO A 16 -14.27 11.31 -0.95
C PRO A 16 -14.09 12.67 -1.60
N LEU A 17 -14.12 12.71 -2.93
CA LEU A 17 -14.17 13.97 -3.64
C LEU A 17 -15.59 14.54 -3.50
N ASN A 18 -15.69 15.78 -3.01
CA ASN A 18 -16.97 16.48 -2.82
C ASN A 18 -17.84 16.55 -4.09
N ASN A 19 -17.23 16.36 -5.26
CA ASN A 19 -17.85 16.53 -6.57
C ASN A 19 -18.37 15.20 -7.15
N ALA A 20 -18.15 14.06 -6.47
CA ALA A 20 -18.56 12.74 -6.93
C ALA A 20 -19.97 12.40 -6.43
N ALA A 21 -20.98 13.08 -6.96
CA ALA A 21 -22.37 12.98 -6.50
C ALA A 21 -23.01 11.58 -6.59
N SER A 22 -22.42 10.66 -7.37
CA SER A 22 -23.06 9.36 -7.71
C SER A 22 -22.38 8.13 -7.09
N VAL A 23 -21.26 8.30 -6.38
CA VAL A 23 -20.51 7.19 -5.77
C VAL A 23 -20.25 7.55 -4.31
N ASN A 24 -20.70 6.71 -3.38
CA ASN A 24 -20.38 6.82 -1.96
C ASN A 24 -19.27 5.81 -1.63
N PRO A 25 -17.98 6.13 -1.86
CA PRO A 25 -16.90 5.21 -1.56
C PRO A 25 -16.70 5.10 -0.06
N ASP A 26 -16.45 3.89 0.44
CA ASP A 26 -15.94 3.73 1.81
C ASP A 26 -14.63 4.52 1.94
N PRO A 27 -14.58 5.52 2.84
CA PRO A 27 -13.38 6.33 3.03
C PRO A 27 -12.23 5.49 3.58
N VAL A 28 -12.49 4.42 4.34
CA VAL A 28 -11.45 3.55 4.91
C VAL A 28 -11.51 2.20 4.22
N ARG A 29 -10.53 1.93 3.35
CA ARG A 29 -10.55 0.70 2.56
C ARG A 29 -9.17 0.13 2.29
N ASP A 30 -9.14 -1.19 2.21
CA ASP A 30 -7.93 -1.93 1.87
C ASP A 30 -7.65 -1.84 0.37
N ARG A 31 -6.38 -1.64 0.01
CA ARG A 31 -5.95 -1.49 -1.38
C ARG A 31 -4.77 -2.38 -1.69
N LYS A 32 -4.91 -3.21 -2.72
CA LYS A 32 -3.79 -4.00 -3.26
C LYS A 32 -2.73 -3.07 -3.84
N LEU A 33 -1.48 -3.27 -3.44
CA LEU A 33 -0.33 -2.56 -3.98
C LEU A 33 0.16 -3.26 -5.26
N LEU A 34 0.26 -2.49 -6.35
CA LEU A 34 0.72 -2.97 -7.65
C LEU A 34 2.25 -2.97 -7.74
N LEU A 35 2.91 -3.59 -6.77
CA LEU A 35 4.37 -3.71 -6.71
C LEU A 35 4.87 -4.85 -7.59
N HIS A 36 6.09 -4.74 -8.08
CA HIS A 36 6.73 -5.86 -8.77
C HIS A 36 7.09 -6.97 -7.78
N ARG A 37 6.97 -8.23 -8.21
CA ARG A 37 7.26 -9.41 -7.38
C ARG A 37 8.63 -9.38 -6.68
N ARG A 38 9.68 -8.82 -7.31
CA ARG A 38 11.00 -8.63 -6.68
C ARG A 38 10.98 -7.64 -5.51
N GLN A 39 10.21 -6.56 -5.63
CA GLN A 39 10.06 -5.57 -4.55
C GLN A 39 9.30 -6.17 -3.37
N ILE A 40 8.24 -6.93 -3.68
CA ILE A 40 7.45 -7.65 -2.68
C ILE A 40 8.34 -8.61 -1.88
N ALA A 41 9.11 -9.47 -2.55
CA ALA A 41 10.02 -10.39 -1.89
C ALA A 41 11.08 -9.68 -1.02
N HIS A 42 11.60 -8.53 -1.47
CA HIS A 42 12.56 -7.74 -0.70
C HIS A 42 11.95 -7.15 0.58
N LEU A 43 10.76 -6.57 0.47
CA LEU A 43 10.04 -5.97 1.60
C LEU A 43 9.60 -7.04 2.61
N THR A 44 8.98 -8.12 2.15
CA THR A 44 8.58 -9.26 2.99
C THR A 44 9.78 -9.84 3.73
N GLY A 45 10.89 -10.08 3.03
CA GLY A 45 12.10 -10.61 3.64
C GLY A 45 12.76 -9.65 4.66
N SER A 46 12.50 -8.34 4.58
CA SER A 46 12.98 -7.35 5.57
C SER A 46 12.09 -7.34 6.82
N VAL A 47 10.77 -7.40 6.63
CA VAL A 47 9.78 -7.48 7.71
C VAL A 47 9.96 -8.77 8.52
N GLU A 48 10.00 -9.92 7.85
CA GLU A 48 10.06 -11.23 8.49
C GLU A 48 11.38 -11.48 9.25
N ARG A 49 12.52 -11.10 8.67
CA ARG A 49 13.83 -11.43 9.26
C ARG A 49 14.26 -10.51 10.39
N GLN A 50 13.81 -9.26 10.37
CA GLN A 50 14.39 -8.23 11.22
C GLN A 50 13.36 -7.45 12.07
N GLY A 51 12.10 -7.90 12.09
CA GLY A 51 11.06 -7.29 12.93
C GLY A 51 10.66 -5.88 12.52
N TYR A 52 10.87 -5.51 11.25
CA TYR A 52 10.50 -4.19 10.74
C TYR A 52 8.99 -4.08 10.53
N THR A 53 8.47 -2.86 10.64
CA THR A 53 7.12 -2.53 10.18
C THR A 53 7.22 -1.80 8.85
N LEU A 54 6.44 -2.22 7.87
CA LEU A 54 6.37 -1.55 6.58
C LEU A 54 5.39 -0.38 6.69
N VAL A 55 5.86 0.83 6.42
CA VAL A 55 5.02 2.04 6.43
C VAL A 55 5.17 2.76 5.09
N PRO A 56 4.06 3.12 4.43
CA PRO A 56 4.12 3.96 3.23
C PRO A 56 4.64 5.35 3.58
N LEU A 57 5.63 5.84 2.84
CA LEU A 57 6.18 7.18 2.96
C LEU A 57 5.38 8.21 2.17
N SER A 58 4.94 7.84 0.97
CA SER A 58 4.17 8.75 0.11
C SER A 58 3.30 7.96 -0.85
N ILE A 59 2.12 8.52 -1.14
CA ILE A 59 1.24 8.06 -2.22
C ILE A 59 1.03 9.27 -3.14
N TYR A 60 1.45 9.15 -4.39
CA TYR A 60 1.39 10.25 -5.35
C TYR A 60 0.91 9.77 -6.72
N TRP A 61 0.28 10.67 -7.48
CA TRP A 61 -0.17 10.37 -8.83
C TRP A 61 0.97 10.51 -9.83
N LYS A 62 1.18 9.50 -10.67
CA LYS A 62 2.12 9.55 -11.80
C LYS A 62 1.49 8.91 -13.02
N LYS A 63 1.37 9.67 -14.11
CA LYS A 63 0.75 9.23 -15.38
C LYS A 63 -0.66 8.63 -15.17
N GLY A 64 -1.49 9.26 -14.33
CA GLY A 64 -2.85 8.81 -14.04
C GLY A 64 -2.96 7.62 -13.07
N HIS A 65 -1.85 7.06 -12.60
CA HIS A 65 -1.85 5.96 -11.63
C HIS A 65 -1.30 6.40 -10.28
N PRO A 66 -1.93 5.99 -9.17
CA PRO A 66 -1.36 6.19 -7.84
C PRO A 66 -0.13 5.29 -7.69
N LYS A 67 0.98 5.90 -7.29
CA LYS A 67 2.22 5.23 -6.91
C LYS A 67 2.44 5.36 -5.43
N THR A 68 2.87 4.26 -4.82
CA THR A 68 3.26 4.22 -3.41
C THR A 68 4.77 4.14 -3.32
N GLN A 69 5.36 4.94 -2.43
CA GLN A 69 6.74 4.81 -1.99
C GLN A 69 6.72 4.28 -0.57
N ASP A 70 7.37 3.14 -0.33
CA ASP A 70 7.40 2.48 0.97
C ASP A 70 8.80 2.52 1.57
N ARG A 71 8.87 2.55 2.90
CA ARG A 71 10.11 2.33 3.65
C ARG A 71 9.84 1.39 4.82
N ALA A 72 10.77 0.46 5.04
CA ALA A 72 10.78 -0.35 6.25
C ALA A 72 11.33 0.50 7.40
N GLY A 73 10.51 0.69 8.45
CA GLY A 73 10.92 1.33 9.71
C GLY A 73 11.24 0.27 10.76
N LYS A 74 12.36 0.41 11.47
CA LYS A 74 12.73 -0.52 12.55
C LYS A 74 11.79 -0.27 13.72
N ARG A 75 11.31 -1.35 14.34
CA ARG A 75 10.64 -1.26 15.64
C ARG A 75 11.62 -0.84 16.73
#